data_AF-A0A1M7UU42-F1
#
_entry.id   AF-A0A1M7UU42-F1
#
_cell.length_a   1.000
_cell.length_b   1.000
_cell.length_c   1.000
_cell.angle_alpha   90.00
_cell.angle_beta   90.00
_cell.angle_gamma   90.00
#
_symmetry.space_group_name_H-M   'P 1'
#
loop_
_entity.id
_entity.type
_entity.pdbx_description
1 polymer ?
#
loop_
_entity_poly.entity_id
_entity_poly.type
_entity_poly.pdbx_seq_one_letter_code
_entity_poly.pdbx_strand_id
1 'polypeptide(L)' 'MKQMMQEAFWISVVDRLPEVDVNILLCDANGNLFTGDYTGEVFEDFYGYECQDITHWMSIPKRPKKEGDMDE' A
#
# COMPACT_ATOMS: atom_id res chain seq x y z
N MET A 1 -24.76 -2.57 6.64
CA MET A 1 -23.68 -3.20 5.85
C MET A 1 -22.51 -3.40 6.78
N LYS A 2 -22.00 -4.63 6.96
CA LYS A 2 -20.76 -4.83 7.72
C LYS A 2 -19.63 -4.25 6.87
N GLN A 3 -18.97 -3.21 7.36
CA GLN A 3 -17.67 -2.79 6.84
C GLN A 3 -16.78 -4.03 6.93
N MET A 4 -16.54 -4.71 5.82
CA MET A 4 -15.51 -5.73 5.80
C MET A 4 -14.21 -4.97 6.07
N MET A 5 -13.60 -5.23 7.22
CA MET A 5 -12.19 -4.89 7.41
C MET A 5 -11.48 -5.56 6.24
N GLN A 6 -11.04 -4.78 5.25
CA GLN A 6 -10.00 -5.27 4.36
C GLN A 6 -8.82 -5.50 5.29
N GLU A 7 -8.63 -6.76 5.69
CA GLU A 7 -7.37 -7.19 6.26
C GLU A 7 -6.29 -6.76 5.28
N ALA A 8 -5.24 -6.11 5.75
CA ALA A 8 -4.20 -5.63 4.85
C ALA A 8 -3.50 -6.87 4.26
N PHE A 9 -3.70 -7.12 2.95
CA PHE A 9 -3.11 -8.23 2.22
C PHE A 9 -2.28 -7.71 1.05
N TRP A 10 -1.22 -8.44 0.70
CA TRP A 10 -0.37 -8.14 -0.45
C TRP A 10 -1.07 -8.48 -1.75
N ILE A 11 -1.06 -7.54 -2.70
CA ILE A 11 -1.67 -7.63 -4.02
C ILE A 11 -0.55 -7.60 -5.05
N SER A 12 -0.51 -8.57 -5.97
CA SER A 12 0.44 -8.54 -7.07
C SER A 12 0.11 -7.41 -8.04
N VAL A 13 1.13 -6.67 -8.50
CA VAL A 13 0.95 -5.62 -9.52
C VAL A 13 0.44 -6.17 -10.86
N VAL A 14 0.64 -7.47 -11.12
CA VAL A 14 0.14 -8.16 -12.32
C VAL A 14 -1.38 -8.37 -12.24
N ASP A 15 -1.89 -8.63 -11.04
CA ASP A 15 -3.33 -8.83 -10.83
C ASP A 15 -4.09 -7.51 -10.85
N ARG A 16 -3.53 -6.50 -10.17
CA ARG A 16 -4.17 -5.19 -10.05
C ARG A 16 -3.16 -4.13 -9.62
N LEU A 17 -3.20 -2.97 -10.28
CA LEU A 17 -2.52 -1.75 -9.83
C LEU A 17 -3.33 -1.02 -8.76
N PRO A 18 -2.68 -0.31 -7.82
CA PRO A 18 -3.36 0.52 -6.85
C PRO A 18 -4.04 1.72 -7.51
N GLU A 19 -4.86 2.43 -6.72
CA GLU A 19 -5.39 3.73 -7.13
C GLU A 19 -4.25 4.75 -7.26
N VAL A 20 -4.39 5.65 -8.23
CA VAL A 20 -3.39 6.68 -8.53
C VAL A 20 -3.31 7.69 -7.37
N ASP A 21 -2.09 8.10 -7.03
CA ASP A 21 -1.78 9.09 -5.97
C ASP A 21 -2.32 8.70 -4.58
N VAL A 22 -2.41 7.38 -4.30
CA VAL A 22 -2.80 6.85 -2.99
C VAL A 22 -1.60 6.23 -2.29
N ASN A 23 -1.34 6.67 -1.06
CA ASN A 23 -0.28 6.13 -0.21
C ASN A 23 -0.49 4.63 0.06
N ILE A 24 0.55 3.85 -0.19
CA ILE A 24 0.60 2.39 -0.08
C ILE A 24 1.96 1.93 0.46
N LEU A 25 2.05 0.65 0.81
CA LEU A 25 3.31 -0.04 1.00
C LEU A 25 3.65 -0.80 -0.28
N LEU A 26 4.91 -0.69 -0.72
CA LEU A 26 5.46 -1.35 -1.89
C LEU A 26 6.43 -2.46 -1.47
N CYS A 27 6.48 -3.53 -2.24
CA CYS A 27 7.42 -4.63 -2.10
C CYS A 27 8.09 -4.93 -3.45
N ASP A 28 9.41 -4.79 -3.51
CA ASP A 28 10.18 -5.10 -4.72
C ASP A 28 10.46 -6.61 -4.86
N ALA A 29 11.05 -7.01 -5.99
CA ALA A 29 11.41 -8.40 -6.27
C ALA A 29 12.44 -8.99 -5.30
N ASN A 30 13.18 -8.15 -4.56
CA ASN A 30 14.14 -8.56 -3.55
C ASN A 30 13.52 -8.67 -2.14
N GLY A 31 12.26 -8.27 -1.99
CA GLY A 31 11.56 -8.23 -0.71
C GLY A 31 11.85 -6.96 0.11
N ASN A 32 12.42 -5.91 -0.49
CA ASN A 32 12.56 -4.61 0.16
C ASN A 32 11.20 -3.90 0.22
N LEU A 33 10.98 -3.17 1.33
CA LEU A 33 9.73 -2.48 1.59
C LEU A 33 9.89 -0.97 1.57
N PHE A 34 8.94 -0.29 0.92
CA PHE A 34 8.91 1.17 0.79
C PHE A 34 7.51 1.69 1.09
N THR A 35 7.42 2.93 1.55
CA THR A 35 6.17 3.71 1.49
C THR A 35 6.21 4.55 0.23
N GLY A 36 5.12 4.55 -0.53
CA GLY A 36 5.06 5.21 -1.82
C GLY A 36 3.66 5.22 -2.40
N ASP A 37 3.56 5.48 -3.70
CA ASP A 37 2.34 5.51 -4.48
C ASP A 37 2.57 5.09 -5.94
N TYR A 38 1.49 4.98 -6.69
CA TYR A 38 1.51 4.75 -8.14
C TYR A 38 0.99 6.00 -8.83
N THR A 39 1.78 6.57 -9.73
CA THR A 39 1.47 7.85 -10.40
C THR A 39 0.54 7.70 -11.61
N GLY A 40 0.13 6.47 -11.92
CA GLY A 40 -0.55 6.12 -13.18
C GLY A 40 0.41 5.57 -14.23
N GLU A 41 1.71 5.77 -14.06
CA GLU A 41 2.75 5.26 -14.96
C GLU A 41 3.84 4.47 -14.22
N VAL A 42 4.30 4.99 -13.07
CA VAL A 42 5.39 4.41 -12.29
C VAL A 42 5.03 4.30 -10.82
N PHE A 43 5.78 3.50 -10.08
CA PHE A 43 5.76 3.54 -8.62
C PHE A 43 6.84 4.51 -8.14
N GLU A 44 6.53 5.34 -7.16
CA GLU A 44 7.48 6.25 -6.53
C GLU A 44 7.55 6.01 -5.02
N ASP A 45 8.71 6.22 -4.41
CA ASP A 45 8.82 6.27 -2.95
C ASP A 45 8.31 7.61 -2.40
N PHE A 46 8.24 7.73 -1.08
CA PHE A 46 7.82 8.95 -0.40
C PHE A 46 8.66 10.21 -0.75
N TYR A 47 9.85 10.05 -1.33
CA TYR A 47 10.70 11.15 -1.76
C TYR A 47 10.54 11.50 -3.25
N GLY A 48 9.65 10.80 -3.97
CA GLY A 48 9.43 10.97 -5.41
C GLY A 48 10.49 10.29 -6.27
N TYR A 49 11.22 9.32 -5.72
CA TYR A 49 12.14 8.50 -6.52
C TYR A 49 11.40 7.29 -7.07
N GLU A 50 11.54 7.07 -8.38
CA GLU A 50 10.99 5.90 -9.04
C GLU A 50 11.51 4.60 -8.38
N CYS A 51 10.58 3.76 -7.96
CA CYS A 51 10.82 2.43 -7.42
C CYS A 51 10.73 1.40 -8.54
N GLN A 52 11.86 0.76 -8.85
CA GLN A 52 11.92 -0.29 -9.87
C GLN A 52 11.59 -1.67 -9.30
N ASP A 53 11.23 -2.60 -10.18
CA ASP A 53 10.97 -4.02 -9.86
C ASP A 53 9.94 -4.26 -8.74
N ILE A 54 8.96 -3.36 -8.59
CA ILE A 54 7.83 -3.56 -7.67
C ILE A 54 7.01 -4.77 -8.11
N THR A 55 6.83 -5.73 -7.20
CA THR A 55 6.06 -6.96 -7.45
C THR A 55 4.72 -6.97 -6.76
N HIS A 56 4.63 -6.35 -5.58
CA HIS A 56 3.42 -6.33 -4.77
C HIS A 56 3.23 -4.98 -4.08
N TRP A 57 1.97 -4.68 -3.78
CA TRP A 57 1.60 -3.54 -2.95
C TRP A 57 0.54 -3.94 -1.92
N MET A 58 0.38 -3.12 -0.89
CA MET A 58 -0.74 -3.22 0.05
C MET A 58 -1.17 -1.83 0.50
N SER A 59 -2.46 -1.65 0.78
CA SER A 59 -2.95 -0.44 1.44
C SER A 59 -2.26 -0.25 2.79
N ILE A 60 -2.00 1.01 3.17
CA ILE A 60 -1.49 1.32 4.52
C ILE A 60 -2.43 0.69 5.56
N PRO A 61 -1.91 -0.18 6.46
CA PRO A 61 -2.72 -0.76 7.52
C PRO A 61 -3.37 0.31 8.37
N LYS A 62 -4.58 0.05 8.86
CA LYS A 62 -5.22 0.94 9.84
C LYS A 62 -4.28 1.13 11.03
N ARG A 63 -4.19 2.38 11.51
CA ARG A 63 -3.41 2.69 12.73
C ARG A 63 -3.84 1.75 13.87
N PRO A 64 -2.91 1.31 14.73
CA PRO A 64 -3.27 0.58 15.95
C PRO A 64 -4.25 1.42 16.80
N LYS A 65 -5.28 0.78 17.36
CA LYS A 65 -6.17 1.42 18.35
C LYS A 65 -5.40 1.61 19.65
N LYS A 66 -5.56 2.78 20.29
CA LYS A 66 -5.09 2.98 21.67
C LYS A 66 -6.14 2.46 22.65
N GLU A 67 -5.72 2.15 23.88
CA GLU A 67 -6.68 1.94 24.98
C GLU A 67 -7.57 3.19 25.11
N GLY A 68 -8.88 3.00 24.91
CA GLY A 68 -9.88 4.07 24.96
C GLY A 68 -10.39 4.57 23.61
N ASP A 69 -9.83 4.12 22.47
CA ASP A 69 -10.42 4.41 21.16
C ASP A 69 -11.74 3.62 21.00
N MET A 70 -12.87 4.31 20.86
CA MET A 70 -14.12 3.69 20.44
C MET A 70 -14.14 3.49 18.92
N ASP A 71 -14.74 2.39 18.48
CA ASP A 71 -14.87 2.06 17.06
C ASP A 71 -15.86 3.02 16.39
N GLU A 72 -15.34 3.93 15.56
CA GLU A 72 -16.13 4.71 14.59
C GLU A 72 -16.62 3.84 13.42
#